data_AF-A0A081PG49-F1
#
_entry.id   AF-A0A081PG49-F1
#
_cell.length_a   1.000
_cell.length_b   1.000
_cell.length_c   1.000
_cell.angle_alpha   90.00
_cell.angle_beta   90.00
_cell.angle_gamma   90.00
#
_symmetry.space_group_name_H-M   'P 1'
#
loop_
_entity.id
_entity.type
_entity.pdbx_description
1 polymer ?
#
loop_
_entity_poly.entity_id
_entity_poly.type
_entity_poly.pdbx_seq_one_letter_code
_entity_poly.pdbx_strand_id
1 'polypeptide(L)' 'MNYKIRLKDGTTQVIQIIATTFKKLKVWKLSFSGGKEIMLYKVGNQWLQRTEDYLEQQYVILIGAYIDGLDAR' A
#
# COMPACT_ATOMS: atom_id res chain seq x y z
N MET A 1 4.29 -2.12 9.83
CA MET A 1 5.59 -2.40 9.17
C MET A 1 6.01 -1.19 8.35
N ASN A 2 7.30 -0.92 8.23
CA ASN A 2 7.80 0.24 7.48
C ASN A 2 8.41 -0.23 6.16
N TYR A 3 7.98 0.35 5.05
CA TYR A 3 8.46 0.04 3.71
C TYR A 3 9.06 1.28 3.06
N LYS A 4 10.25 1.15 2.48
CA LYS A 4 10.95 2.26 1.83
C LYS A 4 10.62 2.22 0.35
N ILE A 5 9.95 3.25 -0.14
CA ILE A 5 9.59 3.38 -1.55
C ILE A 5 10.33 4.55 -2.19
N ARG A 6 10.89 4.31 -3.38
CA ARG A 6 11.47 5.36 -4.21
C ARG A 6 10.44 5.78 -5.24
N LEU A 7 10.07 7.05 -5.21
CA LEU A 7 9.12 7.66 -6.13
C LEU A 7 9.85 8.09 -7.42
N LYS A 8 9.06 8.34 -8.47
CA LYS A 8 9.53 8.72 -9.83
C LYS A 8 10.30 10.03 -9.85
N ASP A 9 10.00 10.94 -8.93
CA ASP A 9 10.72 12.19 -8.69
C ASP A 9 12.14 11.96 -8.09
N GLY A 10 12.51 10.71 -7.82
CA GLY A 10 13.78 10.32 -7.21
C GLY A 10 13.75 10.34 -5.68
N THR A 11 12.66 10.86 -5.08
CA THR A 11 12.52 11.01 -3.64
C THR A 11 12.28 9.66 -3.00
N THR A 12 12.94 9.40 -1.87
CA THR A 12 12.70 8.18 -1.11
C THR A 12 11.84 8.49 0.10
N GLN A 13 10.71 7.83 0.20
CA GLN A 13 9.78 7.97 1.32
C GLN A 13 9.68 6.65 2.08
N VAL A 14 9.47 6.76 3.39
CA VAL A 14 9.11 5.61 4.23
C VAL A 14 7.61 5.65 4.40
N ILE A 15 6.96 4.56 4.00
CA ILE A 15 5.53 4.35 4.22
C ILE A 15 5.34 3.36 5.36
N GLN A 16 4.43 3.68 6.27
CA GLN A 16 4.00 2.75 7.29
C GLN A 16 2.81 1.97 6.75
N ILE A 17 2.98 0.65 6.64
CA ILE A 17 1.94 -0.27 6.22
C ILE A 17 1.32 -0.92 7.46
N ILE A 18 0.00 -0.80 7.59
CA ILE A 18 -0.78 -1.35 8.70
C ILE A 18 -1.90 -2.19 8.11
N ALA A 19 -1.92 -3.49 8.42
CA ALA A 19 -3.07 -4.33 8.10
C ALA A 19 -4.23 -4.00 9.05
N THR A 20 -5.42 -3.81 8.50
CA THR A 20 -6.64 -3.56 9.27
C THR A 20 -7.84 -4.16 8.56
N THR A 21 -9.02 -4.06 9.18
CA THR A 21 -10.27 -4.52 8.59
C THR A 21 -11.20 -3.32 8.39
N PHE A 22 -11.65 -3.13 7.15
CA PHE A 22 -12.61 -2.10 6.81
C PHE A 22 -13.87 -2.76 6.24
N LYS A 23 -15.03 -2.55 6.88
CA LYS A 23 -16.32 -3.16 6.47
C LYS A 23 -16.22 -4.67 6.17
N LYS A 24 -15.50 -5.43 7.02
CA LYS A 24 -15.21 -6.88 6.90
C LYS A 24 -14.24 -7.28 5.77
N LEU A 25 -13.64 -6.32 5.06
CA LEU A 25 -12.58 -6.57 4.09
C LEU A 25 -11.21 -6.39 4.76
N LYS A 26 -10.26 -7.31 4.52
CA LYS A 26 -8.85 -7.10 4.89
C LYS A 26 -8.29 -5.99 3.98
N VAL A 27 -7.78 -4.93 4.59
CA VAL A 27 -7.17 -3.80 3.90
C VAL A 27 -5.83 -3.47 4.52
N TRP A 28 -4.98 -2.79 3.75
CA TRP A 28 -3.67 -2.34 4.18
C TRP A 28 -3.61 -0.83 4.03
N LYS A 29 -3.53 -0.15 5.16
CA LYS A 29 -3.38 1.30 5.22
C LYS A 29 -1.91 1.64 5.06
N LEU A 30 -1.61 2.53 4.13
CA LEU A 30 -0.29 3.10 3.86
C LEU A 30 -0.29 4.53 4.38
N SER A 31 0.46 4.81 5.45
CA SER A 31 0.65 6.16 5.96
C SER A 31 2.01 6.69 5.49
N PHE A 32 1.97 7.76 4.69
CA PHE A 32 3.16 8.45 4.20
C PHE A 32 3.59 9.53 5.20
N SER A 33 4.87 9.87 5.22
CA SER A 33 5.42 10.89 6.13
C SER A 33 4.79 12.29 5.95
N GLY A 34 4.19 12.57 4.79
CA GLY A 34 3.47 13.82 4.51
C GLY A 34 2.02 13.86 5.02
N GLY A 35 1.59 12.91 5.86
CA GLY A 35 0.21 12.82 6.36
C GLY A 35 -0.79 12.28 5.33
N LYS A 36 -0.35 11.97 4.11
CA LYS A 36 -1.15 11.27 3.11
C LYS A 36 -1.35 9.83 3.54
N GLU A 37 -2.59 9.38 3.51
CA GLU A 37 -2.95 7.99 3.81
C GLU A 37 -3.63 7.37 2.59
N ILE A 38 -3.27 6.13 2.28
CA ILE A 38 -3.81 5.40 1.12
C ILE A 38 -4.23 4.02 1.60
N MET A 39 -5.42 3.57 1.25
CA MET A 39 -5.86 2.22 1.56
C MET A 39 -5.73 1.32 0.34
N LEU A 40 -4.98 0.24 0.50
CA LEU A 40 -4.90 -0.86 -0.46
C LEU A 40 -5.77 -2.03 -0.02
N TYR A 41 -6.30 -2.74 -1.01
CA TYR A 41 -7.02 -3.99 -0.80
C TYR A 41 -6.76 -4.93 -1.96
N LYS A 42 -6.89 -6.24 -1.70
CA LYS A 42 -6.64 -7.28 -2.67
C LYS A 42 -7.96 -7.93 -3.10
N VAL A 43 -8.16 -8.09 -4.40
CA VAL A 43 -9.30 -8.80 -5.00
C VAL A 43 -8.76 -9.86 -5.94
N GLY A 44 -8.92 -11.14 -5.58
CA GLY A 44 -8.25 -12.23 -6.27
C GLY A 44 -6.72 -12.05 -6.23
N ASN A 45 -6.11 -11.93 -7.42
CA ASN A 45 -4.67 -11.67 -7.56
C ASN A 45 -4.32 -10.20 -7.82
N GLN A 46 -5.30 -9.29 -7.79
CA GLN A 46 -5.09 -7.88 -8.10
C GLN A 46 -5.06 -7.03 -6.84
N TRP A 47 -4.08 -6.12 -6.78
CA TRP A 47 -4.00 -5.07 -5.78
C TRP A 47 -4.65 -3.80 -6.29
N LEU A 48 -5.55 -3.24 -5.48
CA LEU A 48 -6.35 -2.06 -5.78
C LEU A 48 -6.21 -1.05 -4.64
N GLN A 49 -6.58 0.20 -4.93
CA GLN A 49 -6.66 1.29 -3.96
C GLN A 49 -8.06 1.89 -3.95
N ARG A 50 -8.43 2.59 -2.88
CA ARG A 50 -9.70 3.35 -2.86
C ARG A 50 -9.68 4.45 -3.92
N THR A 51 -10.84 4.75 -4.49
CA THR A 51 -11.00 5.79 -5.53
C THR A 51 -10.60 7.19 -5.06
N GLU A 52 -10.77 7.48 -3.77
CA GLU A 52 -10.41 8.76 -3.14
C GLU A 52 -8.90 8.91 -2.93
N ASP A 53 -8.17 7.80 -2.97
CA ASP A 53 -6.72 7.76 -2.78
C ASP A 53 -6.03 7.58 -4.14
N TYR A 54 -5.11 8.48 -4.49
CA TYR A 54 -4.32 8.34 -5.72
C TYR A 54 -2.88 7.95 -5.43
N LEU A 55 -2.52 6.72 -5.80
CA LEU A 55 -1.17 6.23 -5.99
C LEU A 55 -1.03 5.68 -7.41
N GLU A 56 0.12 5.90 -8.05
CA GLU A 56 0.38 5.31 -9.37
C GLU A 56 0.31 3.78 -9.29
N GLN A 57 -0.31 3.16 -10.31
CA GLN A 57 -0.56 1.72 -10.33
C GLN A 57 0.71 0.88 -10.12
N GLN A 58 1.85 1.33 -10.65
CA GLN A 58 3.15 0.67 -10.44
C GLN A 58 3.52 0.51 -8.96
N TYR A 59 3.20 1.49 -8.10
CA TYR A 59 3.51 1.41 -6.68
C TYR A 59 2.48 0.57 -5.94
N VAL A 60 1.21 0.60 -6.37
CA VAL A 60 0.18 -0.30 -5.84
C VAL A 60 0.61 -1.75 -6.02
N ILE A 61 1.11 -2.09 -7.22
CA ILE A 61 1.62 -3.43 -7.54
C ILE A 61 2.87 -3.75 -6.73
N LEU A 62 3.86 -2.85 -6.66
CA LEU A 62 5.11 -3.06 -5.91
C LEU A 62 4.87 -3.28 -4.41
N ILE A 63 4.05 -2.42 -3.80
CA ILE A 63 3.72 -2.51 -2.38
C ILE A 63 2.88 -3.76 -2.12
N GLY A 64 1.93 -4.06 -3.00
CA GLY A 64 1.11 -5.26 -2.92
C GLY A 64 1.95 -6.55 -2.97
N ALA A 65 2.90 -6.64 -3.90
CA ALA A 65 3.82 -7.77 -3.99
C ALA A 65 4.70 -7.92 -2.74
N TYR A 66 5.13 -6.80 -2.15
CA TYR A 66 5.85 -6.82 -0.87
C TYR A 66 4.97 -7.36 0.27
N ILE A 67 3.70 -6.94 0.35
CA ILE A 67 2.74 -7.45 1.34
C ILE A 67 2.49 -8.95 1.14
N ASP A 68 2.31 -9.39 -0.11
CA ASP A 68 2.13 -10.81 -0.43
C ASP A 68 3.33 -11.66 0.04
N GLY A 69 4.56 -11.14 -0.12
CA GLY A 69 5.77 -11.81 0.37
C GLY A 69 5.88 -11.88 1.89
N LEU A 70 5.13 -11.05 2.63
CA LEU A 70 5.06 -11.08 4.09
C LEU A 70 4.01 -12.06 4.61
N ASP A 71 2.85 -12.15 3.94
CA ASP A 71 1.80 -13.13 4.29
C ASP A 71 2.20 -14.58 3.90
N ALA A 72 3.20 -14.75 3.01
CA ALA A 72 3.71 -16.06 2.59
C ALA A 72 4.81 -16.66 3.51
N ARG A 73 5.19 -15.95 4.57
CA ARG A 73 6.16 -16.40 5.58
C ARG A 73 5.46 -16.80 6.87
#